data_AF-A0A8I0FCZ4-F1
#
_entry.id   AF-A0A8I0FCZ4-F1
#
_cell.length_a   1.000
_cell.length_b   1.000
_cell.length_c   1.000
_cell.angle_alpha   90.00
_cell.angle_beta   90.00
_cell.angle_gamma   90.00
#
_symmetry.space_group_name_H-M   'P 1'
#
loop_
_entity.id
_entity.type
_entity.pdbx_description
1 polymer ?
#
loop_
_entity_poly.entity_id
_entity_poly.type
_entity_poly.pdbx_seq_one_letter_code
_entity_poly.pdbx_strand_id
1 'polypeptide(L)'
;PLWWAAHHRYHHHFTDTDQDPHSAKAGFWYSHVGWFLNEQNFATRKKVIKDWLKYPELIWLDRFSLPIVILTALAIYGLGSWLAQHFPELGTNGLQLLVWGFVISNVLLTHATLCINSLAHRYGSREFNTPDDSRNNFLLSLITLGEGWHNNHHFYAGSV
;
A
#
# COMPACT_ATOMS: atom_id res chain seq x y z
N PRO A 1 2.10 10.29 1.55
CA PRO A 1 3.29 9.59 1.00
C PRO A 1 4.41 9.41 2.04
N LEU A 2 4.67 10.44 2.85
CA LEU A 2 5.69 10.43 3.89
C LEU A 2 5.38 9.39 4.98
N TRP A 3 4.10 9.25 5.35
CA TRP A 3 3.65 8.21 6.28
C TRP A 3 4.05 6.81 5.82
N TRP A 4 3.79 6.49 4.55
CA TRP A 4 4.05 5.15 4.02
C TRP A 4 5.55 4.87 3.89
N ALA A 5 6.33 5.83 3.36
CA ALA A 5 7.78 5.71 3.28
C ALA A 5 8.43 5.54 4.66
N ALA A 6 7.93 6.23 5.69
CA ALA A 6 8.42 6.08 7.05
C ALA A 6 8.15 4.68 7.60
N HIS A 7 6.96 4.11 7.36
CA HIS A 7 6.63 2.75 7.77
C HIS A 7 7.46 1.71 7.02
N HIS A 8 7.60 1.85 5.71
CA HIS A 8 8.37 0.93 4.88
C HIS A 8 9.86 0.91 5.24
N ARG A 9 10.49 2.07 5.43
CA ARG A 9 11.90 2.13 5.89
C ARG A 9 12.08 1.56 7.29
N TYR A 10 11.11 1.81 8.17
CA TYR A 10 11.15 1.28 9.53
C TYR A 10 10.99 -0.25 9.54
N HIS A 11 10.13 -0.78 8.66
CA HIS A 11 10.03 -2.21 8.41
C HIS A 11 11.36 -2.78 7.96
N HIS A 12 11.98 -2.28 6.88
CA HIS A 12 13.29 -2.78 6.42
C HIS A 12 14.40 -2.75 7.48
N HIS A 13 14.37 -1.79 8.40
CA HIS A 13 15.38 -1.70 9.46
C HIS A 13 15.13 -2.71 10.60
N PHE A 14 13.88 -3.12 10.80
CA PHE A 14 13.46 -3.94 11.93
C PHE A 14 12.69 -5.21 11.51
N THR A 15 12.81 -5.63 10.25
CA THR A 15 11.96 -6.63 9.60
C THR A 15 11.79 -7.86 10.48
N ASP A 16 10.54 -8.29 10.67
CA ASP A 16 10.20 -9.49 11.44
C ASP A 16 10.77 -9.50 12.89
N THR A 17 11.01 -8.33 13.48
CA THR A 17 11.26 -8.17 14.91
C THR A 17 10.04 -7.59 15.61
N ASP A 18 10.07 -7.50 16.94
CA ASP A 18 8.99 -6.88 17.73
C ASP A 18 8.81 -5.38 17.45
N GLN A 19 9.82 -4.73 16.85
CA GLN A 19 9.75 -3.32 16.48
C GLN A 19 9.07 -3.13 15.12
N ASP A 20 9.01 -4.14 14.26
CA ASP A 20 8.39 -4.00 12.94
C ASP A 20 6.87 -3.80 13.08
N PRO A 21 6.32 -2.67 12.59
CA PRO A 21 4.92 -2.33 12.77
C PRO A 21 3.97 -3.38 12.17
N HIS A 22 4.38 -4.08 11.11
CA HIS A 22 3.60 -5.10 10.42
C HIS A 22 4.29 -6.47 10.38
N SER A 23 5.10 -6.77 11.40
CA SER A 23 5.79 -8.04 11.55
C SER A 23 4.84 -9.22 11.32
N ALA A 24 5.23 -10.13 10.41
CA ALA A 24 4.44 -11.33 10.15
C ALA A 24 4.38 -12.26 11.37
N LYS A 25 5.32 -12.13 12.32
CA LYS A 25 5.34 -12.88 13.59
C LYS A 25 4.18 -12.53 14.52
N ALA A 26 3.61 -11.33 14.41
CA ALA A 26 2.44 -10.90 15.19
C ALA A 26 1.12 -11.55 14.73
N GLY A 27 1.14 -12.40 13.69
CA GLY A 27 -0.02 -13.10 13.18
C GLY A 27 -0.50 -12.58 11.82
N PHE A 28 -1.24 -13.42 11.09
CA PHE A 28 -1.68 -13.10 9.72
C PHE A 28 -2.59 -11.87 9.71
N TRP A 29 -3.62 -11.84 10.55
CA TRP A 29 -4.58 -10.74 10.56
C TRP A 29 -3.98 -9.41 10.99
N TYR A 30 -3.00 -9.43 11.89
CA TYR A 30 -2.30 -8.22 12.31
C TYR A 30 -1.40 -7.67 11.19
N SER A 31 -0.50 -8.50 10.65
CA SER A 31 0.38 -8.11 9.53
C SER A 31 -0.38 -7.75 8.26
N HIS A 32 -1.54 -8.37 8.03
CA HIS A 32 -2.39 -8.05 6.88
C HIS A 32 -3.19 -6.77 7.09
N VAL A 33 -3.93 -6.58 8.19
CA VAL A 33 -4.82 -5.41 8.35
C VAL A 33 -4.63 -4.69 9.69
N GLY A 34 -4.47 -5.43 10.79
CA GLY A 34 -4.49 -4.84 12.13
C GLY A 34 -3.41 -3.79 12.39
N TRP A 35 -2.25 -3.90 11.75
CA TRP A 35 -1.13 -3.01 12.00
C TRP A 35 -1.43 -1.54 11.69
N PHE A 36 -2.05 -1.23 10.56
CA PHE A 36 -2.30 0.15 10.16
C PHE A 36 -3.56 0.73 10.82
N LEU A 37 -4.38 -0.12 11.44
CA LEU A 37 -5.52 0.28 12.28
C LEU A 37 -5.10 0.54 13.73
N ASN A 38 -3.88 0.18 14.11
CA ASN A 38 -3.34 0.47 15.43
C ASN A 38 -2.94 1.95 15.50
N GLU A 39 -3.50 2.68 16.47
CA GLU A 39 -3.26 4.11 16.69
C GLU A 39 -1.78 4.47 16.80
N GLN A 40 -0.94 3.55 17.31
CA GLN A 40 0.51 3.76 17.43
C GLN A 40 1.20 3.99 16.08
N ASN A 41 0.57 3.55 14.98
CA ASN A 41 1.08 3.66 13.62
C ASN A 41 0.43 4.83 12.85
N PHE A 42 -0.48 5.61 13.43
CA PHE A 42 -1.10 6.74 12.72
C PHE A 42 -0.12 7.90 12.53
N ALA A 43 0.79 8.12 13.47
CA ALA A 43 1.77 9.20 13.39
C ALA A 43 2.95 8.85 12.46
N THR A 44 3.30 9.77 11.56
CA THR A 44 4.49 9.62 10.70
C THR A 44 5.78 9.73 11.52
N ARG A 45 6.63 8.70 11.48
CA ARG A 45 7.97 8.68 12.11
C ARG A 45 8.98 9.52 11.35
N LYS A 46 8.86 10.85 11.45
CA LYS A 46 9.70 11.85 10.74
C LYS A 46 11.20 11.64 10.86
N LYS A 47 11.69 11.05 11.95
CA LYS A 47 13.12 10.76 12.16
C LYS A 47 13.72 9.81 11.12
N VAL A 48 12.90 8.92 10.53
CA VAL A 48 13.29 7.87 9.55
C VAL A 48 13.38 8.41 8.11
N ILE A 49 12.78 9.58 7.87
CA ILE A 49 12.60 10.17 6.53
C ILE A 49 13.09 11.63 6.46
N LYS A 50 14.08 12.01 7.29
CA LYS A 50 14.57 13.40 7.37
C LYS A 50 15.03 13.93 6.01
N ASP A 51 15.63 13.08 5.20
CA ASP A 51 16.08 13.34 3.84
C ASP A 51 14.93 13.69 2.87
N TRP A 52 13.70 13.25 3.16
CA TRP A 52 12.52 13.55 2.35
C TRP A 52 11.75 14.79 2.82
N LEU A 53 11.94 15.21 4.07
CA LEU A 53 11.27 16.41 4.61
C LEU A 53 11.77 17.72 4.02
N LYS A 54 12.83 17.70 3.22
CA LYS A 54 13.29 18.88 2.47
C LYS A 54 12.43 19.18 1.24
N TYR A 55 11.60 18.25 0.78
CA TYR A 55 10.77 18.38 -0.43
C TYR A 55 9.38 18.94 -0.08
N PRO A 56 9.10 20.23 -0.36
CA PRO A 56 7.82 20.85 -0.01
C PRO A 56 6.62 20.18 -0.69
N GLU A 57 6.79 19.64 -1.89
CA GLU A 57 5.77 18.91 -2.64
C GLU A 57 5.30 17.64 -1.91
N LEU A 58 6.22 16.90 -1.27
CA LEU A 58 5.87 15.71 -0.49
C LEU A 58 5.13 16.07 0.79
N ILE A 59 5.53 17.17 1.44
CA ILE A 59 4.84 17.69 2.63
C ILE A 59 3.42 18.14 2.26
N TRP A 60 3.28 18.84 1.13
CA TRP A 60 1.98 19.28 0.63
C TRP A 60 1.07 18.09 0.34
N LEU A 61 1.55 17.09 -0.40
CA LEU A 61 0.77 15.88 -0.69
C LEU A 61 0.35 15.11 0.56
N ASP A 62 1.23 15.01 1.57
CA ASP A 62 0.90 14.35 2.83
C ASP A 62 -0.18 15.10 3.60
N ARG A 63 -0.06 16.44 3.67
CA ARG A 63 -1.02 17.33 4.35
C ARG A 63 -2.40 17.35 3.70
N PHE A 64 -2.47 17.29 2.38
CA PHE A 64 -3.72 17.39 1.60
C PHE A 64 -4.22 16.07 1.04
N SER A 65 -3.69 14.94 1.53
CA SER A 65 -4.06 13.59 1.08
C SER A 65 -5.57 13.33 1.12
N LEU A 66 -6.25 13.65 2.23
CA LEU A 66 -7.69 13.42 2.36
C LEU A 66 -8.53 14.26 1.36
N PRO A 67 -8.34 15.58 1.23
CA PRO A 67 -8.98 16.36 0.17
C PRO A 67 -8.76 15.78 -1.23
N ILE A 68 -7.55 15.34 -1.56
CA ILE A 68 -7.23 14.74 -2.87
C ILE A 68 -8.03 13.44 -3.10
N VAL A 69 -8.13 12.59 -2.07
CA VAL A 69 -8.91 11.34 -2.12
C VAL A 69 -10.40 11.64 -2.33
N ILE A 70 -10.96 12.62 -1.62
CA ILE A 70 -12.37 13.03 -1.77
C ILE A 70 -12.62 13.60 -3.16
N LEU A 71 -11.73 14.48 -3.66
CA LEU A 71 -11.87 15.07 -5.00
C LEU A 71 -11.79 14.00 -6.09
N THR A 72 -10.91 13.01 -5.95
CA THR A 72 -10.83 11.86 -6.87
C THR A 72 -12.15 11.07 -6.88
N ALA A 73 -12.72 10.78 -5.72
CA ALA A 73 -14.00 10.08 -5.62
C ALA A 73 -15.14 10.87 -6.29
N LEU A 74 -15.22 12.18 -6.02
CA LEU A 74 -16.21 13.07 -6.65
C LEU A 74 -16.02 13.19 -8.16
N ALA A 75 -14.77 13.25 -8.64
CA ALA A 75 -14.46 13.27 -10.06
C ALA A 75 -14.90 11.98 -10.77
N ILE A 76 -14.66 10.82 -10.16
CA ILE A 76 -15.12 9.52 -10.69
C ILE A 76 -16.66 9.45 -10.72
N TYR A 77 -17.33 9.90 -9.67
CA TYR A 77 -18.79 9.99 -9.65
C TYR A 77 -19.32 10.94 -10.74
N GLY A 78 -18.70 12.11 -10.88
CA GLY A 78 -19.03 13.10 -11.90
C GLY A 78 -18.86 12.54 -13.31
N LEU A 79 -17.75 11.84 -13.56
CA LEU A 79 -17.49 11.15 -14.83
C LEU A 79 -18.59 10.12 -15.13
N GLY A 80 -18.98 9.30 -14.15
CA GLY A 80 -20.06 8.32 -14.35
C GLY A 80 -21.41 8.97 -14.62
N SER A 81 -21.68 10.12 -14.01
CA SER A 81 -22.90 10.89 -14.26
C SER A 81 -22.90 11.53 -15.65
N TRP A 82 -21.73 12.02 -16.09
CA TRP A 82 -21.54 12.55 -17.44
C TRP A 82 -21.68 11.46 -18.51
N LEU A 83 -21.08 10.28 -18.29
CA LEU A 83 -21.20 9.12 -19.19
C LEU A 83 -22.66 8.65 -19.30
N ALA A 84 -23.41 8.61 -18.20
CA ALA A 84 -24.82 8.27 -18.23
C ALA A 84 -25.65 9.21 -19.13
N GLN A 85 -25.27 10.48 -19.21
CA GLN A 85 -25.96 11.49 -20.02
C GLN A 85 -25.54 11.46 -21.50
N HIS A 86 -24.25 11.29 -21.77
CA HIS A 86 -23.70 11.43 -23.13
C HIS A 86 -23.52 10.09 -23.86
N PHE A 87 -23.42 8.98 -23.13
CA PHE A 87 -23.22 7.62 -23.64
C PHE A 87 -24.12 6.62 -22.88
N PRO A 88 -25.45 6.79 -22.93
CA PRO A 88 -26.39 5.96 -22.18
C PRO A 88 -26.31 4.46 -22.53
N GLU A 89 -25.81 4.12 -23.72
CA GLU A 89 -25.57 2.74 -24.17
C GLU A 89 -24.56 1.97 -23.32
N LEU A 90 -23.70 2.67 -22.57
CA LEU A 90 -22.76 2.05 -21.63
C LEU A 90 -23.46 1.46 -20.39
N GLY A 91 -24.73 1.83 -20.14
CA GLY A 91 -25.51 1.31 -19.01
C GLY A 91 -24.95 1.68 -17.63
N THR A 92 -24.10 2.72 -17.57
CA THR A 92 -23.42 3.15 -16.35
C THR A 92 -23.95 4.43 -15.75
N ASN A 93 -23.55 4.74 -14.51
CA ASN A 93 -23.89 5.97 -13.82
C ASN A 93 -22.84 6.35 -12.76
N GLY A 94 -23.02 7.52 -12.13
CA GLY A 94 -22.09 8.04 -11.13
C GLY A 94 -21.86 7.09 -9.96
N LEU A 95 -22.92 6.46 -9.43
CA LEU A 95 -22.79 5.51 -8.32
C LEU A 95 -22.05 4.23 -8.74
N GLN A 96 -22.33 3.70 -9.93
CA GLN A 96 -21.63 2.52 -10.43
C GLN A 96 -20.13 2.80 -10.59
N LEU A 97 -19.74 3.93 -11.20
CA LEU A 97 -18.33 4.29 -11.34
C LEU A 97 -17.67 4.54 -9.98
N LEU A 98 -18.36 5.19 -9.04
CA LEU A 98 -17.82 5.40 -7.70
C LEU A 98 -17.60 4.08 -6.96
N VAL A 99 -18.57 3.16 -7.00
CA VAL A 99 -18.44 1.87 -6.30
C VAL A 99 -17.36 1.00 -6.92
N TRP A 100 -17.37 0.83 -8.24
CA TRP A 100 -16.43 -0.08 -8.91
C TRP A 100 -15.06 0.55 -9.14
N GLY A 101 -15.03 1.76 -9.69
CA GLY A 101 -13.80 2.46 -10.08
C GLY A 101 -13.05 3.07 -8.89
N PHE A 102 -13.73 3.36 -7.79
CA PHE A 102 -13.08 3.91 -6.60
C PHE A 102 -13.12 2.95 -5.41
N VAL A 103 -14.29 2.59 -4.89
CA VAL A 103 -14.37 1.82 -3.62
C VAL A 103 -13.78 0.41 -3.76
N ILE A 104 -14.32 -0.41 -4.66
CA ILE A 104 -13.88 -1.80 -4.85
C ILE A 104 -12.44 -1.83 -5.35
N SER A 105 -12.09 -0.96 -6.31
CA SER A 105 -10.71 -0.83 -6.79
C SER A 105 -9.72 -0.55 -5.65
N ASN A 106 -10.02 0.40 -4.76
CA ASN A 106 -9.15 0.72 -3.63
C ASN A 106 -9.08 -0.42 -2.60
N VAL A 107 -10.20 -1.10 -2.32
CA VAL A 107 -10.20 -2.27 -1.41
C VAL A 107 -9.31 -3.38 -1.96
N LEU A 108 -9.45 -3.72 -3.25
CA LEU A 108 -8.64 -4.75 -3.90
C LEU A 108 -7.16 -4.37 -3.92
N LEU A 109 -6.84 -3.12 -4.30
CA LEU A 109 -5.48 -2.60 -4.28
C LEU A 109 -4.88 -2.67 -2.87
N THR A 110 -5.64 -2.24 -1.87
CA THR A 110 -5.21 -2.27 -0.47
C THR A 110 -4.89 -3.69 -0.02
N HIS A 111 -5.77 -4.66 -0.28
CA HIS A 111 -5.50 -6.07 0.06
C HIS A 111 -4.32 -6.64 -0.72
N ALA A 112 -4.16 -6.30 -2.00
CA ALA A 112 -3.01 -6.72 -2.80
C ALA A 112 -1.69 -6.22 -2.19
N THR A 113 -1.61 -4.94 -1.82
CA THR A 113 -0.44 -4.37 -1.12
C THR A 113 -0.20 -5.06 0.22
N LEU A 114 -1.26 -5.26 1.01
CA LEU A 114 -1.15 -5.87 2.34
C LEU A 114 -0.80 -7.35 2.31
N CYS A 115 -1.02 -8.05 1.18
CA CYS A 115 -0.52 -9.41 0.97
C CYS A 115 1.02 -9.46 0.90
N ILE A 116 1.70 -8.37 0.51
CA ILE A 116 3.16 -8.32 0.54
C ILE A 116 3.65 -8.34 1.99
N ASN A 117 3.04 -7.55 2.87
CA ASN A 117 3.37 -7.54 4.30
C ASN A 117 3.09 -8.90 4.97
N SER A 118 2.00 -9.58 4.60
CA SER A 118 1.54 -10.79 5.29
C SER A 118 1.96 -12.09 4.61
N LEU A 119 1.58 -12.30 3.35
CA LEU A 119 1.80 -13.56 2.63
C LEU A 119 3.23 -13.67 2.11
N ALA A 120 3.84 -12.58 1.63
CA ALA A 120 5.21 -12.62 1.13
C ALA A 120 6.26 -12.79 2.26
N HIS A 121 5.88 -12.68 3.53
CA HIS A 121 6.72 -13.08 4.68
C HIS A 121 6.45 -14.51 5.18
N ARG A 122 5.58 -15.27 4.50
CA ARG A 122 5.14 -16.61 4.96
C ARG A 122 5.22 -17.67 3.88
N TYR A 123 4.92 -17.31 2.63
CA TYR A 123 4.77 -18.26 1.53
C TYR A 123 5.57 -17.83 0.30
N GLY A 124 6.38 -18.75 -0.22
CA GLY A 124 7.23 -18.52 -1.37
C GLY A 124 8.64 -19.08 -1.21
N SER A 125 9.50 -18.82 -2.20
CA SER A 125 10.90 -19.22 -2.21
C SER A 125 11.80 -18.19 -1.52
N ARG A 126 12.98 -18.62 -1.08
CA ARG A 126 14.05 -17.74 -0.58
C ARG A 126 15.30 -18.04 -1.39
N GLU A 127 15.66 -17.11 -2.27
CA GLU A 127 16.79 -17.23 -3.19
C GLU A 127 18.03 -16.53 -2.62
N PHE A 128 17.80 -15.47 -1.84
CA PHE A 128 18.83 -14.72 -1.13
C PHE A 128 18.77 -14.97 0.37
N ASN A 129 19.96 -15.01 0.98
CA ASN A 129 20.09 -15.15 2.42
C ASN A 129 19.85 -13.80 3.11
N THR A 130 18.63 -13.57 3.56
CA THR A 130 18.22 -12.43 4.39
C THR A 130 18.01 -12.85 5.85
N PRO A 131 18.15 -11.95 6.83
CA PRO A 131 17.91 -12.29 8.25
C PRO A 131 16.42 -12.39 8.61
N ASP A 132 15.52 -11.90 7.74
CA ASP A 132 14.07 -11.90 7.89
C ASP A 132 13.39 -13.14 7.27
N ASP A 133 12.05 -13.18 7.24
CA ASP A 133 11.24 -14.23 6.62
C ASP A 133 10.64 -13.84 5.26
N SER A 134 11.17 -12.79 4.60
CA SER A 134 10.74 -12.40 3.25
C SER A 134 10.93 -13.52 2.23
N ARG A 135 9.98 -13.64 1.30
CA ARG A 135 9.89 -14.71 0.29
C ARG A 135 9.42 -14.17 -1.05
N ASN A 136 9.95 -14.75 -2.12
CA ASN A 136 9.47 -14.51 -3.48
C ASN A 136 8.20 -15.31 -3.75
N ASN A 137 7.18 -14.66 -4.28
CA ASN A 137 5.90 -15.26 -4.62
C ASN A 137 5.44 -14.77 -5.99
N PHE A 138 5.47 -15.68 -6.98
CA PHE A 138 5.15 -15.37 -8.38
C PHE A 138 3.72 -14.83 -8.55
N LEU A 139 2.73 -15.43 -7.89
CA LEU A 139 1.34 -14.98 -8.02
C LEU A 139 1.15 -13.58 -7.43
N LEU A 140 1.74 -13.32 -6.26
CA LEU A 140 1.72 -11.98 -5.68
C LEU A 140 2.41 -10.99 -6.61
N SER A 141 3.55 -11.35 -7.20
CA SER A 141 4.28 -10.49 -8.14
C SER A 141 3.43 -10.09 -9.34
N LEU A 142 2.62 -11.01 -9.90
CA LEU A 142 1.69 -10.66 -10.97
C LEU A 142 0.60 -9.68 -10.51
N ILE A 143 0.02 -9.90 -9.32
CA ILE A 143 -1.08 -9.08 -8.78
C ILE A 143 -0.59 -7.69 -8.38
N THR A 144 0.61 -7.60 -7.82
CA THR A 144 1.21 -6.36 -7.31
C THR A 144 2.20 -5.71 -8.27
N LEU A 145 2.24 -6.18 -9.51
CA LEU A 145 3.09 -5.63 -10.58
C LEU A 145 4.59 -5.63 -10.25
N GLY A 146 5.08 -6.67 -9.56
CA GLY A 146 6.50 -6.89 -9.27
C GLY A 146 6.82 -7.06 -7.79
N GLU A 147 6.03 -6.48 -6.89
CA GLU A 147 6.34 -6.43 -5.45
C GLU A 147 6.42 -7.82 -4.77
N GLY A 148 5.91 -8.87 -5.43
CA GLY A 148 6.03 -10.24 -4.94
C GLY A 148 7.44 -10.83 -5.00
N TRP A 149 8.42 -10.18 -5.64
CA TRP A 149 9.85 -10.54 -5.56
C TRP A 149 10.48 -10.04 -4.24
N HIS A 150 9.82 -10.35 -3.13
CA HIS A 150 10.03 -9.68 -1.86
C HIS A 150 11.33 -10.08 -1.16
N ASN A 151 11.80 -11.32 -1.34
CA ASN A 151 13.10 -11.73 -0.80
C ASN A 151 14.27 -11.05 -1.53
N ASN A 152 14.12 -10.83 -2.84
CA ASN A 152 15.09 -10.08 -3.62
C ASN A 152 15.13 -8.62 -3.18
N HIS A 153 13.94 -8.02 -3.00
CA HIS A 153 13.79 -6.66 -2.49
C HIS A 153 14.40 -6.50 -1.09
N HIS A 154 14.16 -7.42 -0.15
CA HIS A 154 14.78 -7.33 1.19
C HIS A 154 16.30 -7.54 1.17
N PHE A 155 16.83 -8.35 0.26
CA PHE A 155 18.27 -8.49 0.08
C PHE A 155 18.92 -7.23 -0.50
N TYR A 156 18.27 -6.59 -1.46
CA TYR A 156 18.77 -5.36 -2.10
C TYR A 156 17.65 -4.33 -2.30
N ALA A 157 17.28 -3.65 -1.21
CA ALA A 157 16.14 -2.72 -1.17
C ALA A 157 16.27 -1.47 -2.08
N GLY A 158 17.41 -1.32 -2.74
CA GLY A 158 17.67 -0.26 -3.73
C GLY A 158 17.40 -0.68 -5.18
N SER A 159 17.23 -1.97 -5.48
CA SER A 159 16.73 -2.39 -6.80
C SER A 159 15.21 -2.47 -6.80
N VAL A 160 14.61 -1.82 -7.80
CA VAL A 160 13.28 -2.15 -8.31
C VAL A 160 13.44 -3.08 -9.51
#